data_AF-A0A7X6ZZU7-F1
#
_entry.id   AF-A0A7X6ZZU7-F1
#
_cell.length_a   1.000
_cell.length_b   1.000
_cell.length_c   1.000
_cell.angle_alpha   90.00
_cell.angle_beta   90.00
_cell.angle_gamma   90.00
#
_symmetry.space_group_name_H-M   'P 1'
#
loop_
_entity.id
_entity.type
_entity.pdbx_description
1 polymer ?
#
loop_
_entity_poly.entity_id
_entity_poly.type
_entity_poly.pdbx_seq_one_letter_code
_entity_poly.pdbx_strand_id
1 'polypeptide(L)'
;MDRTKWFILLSGLFIGAIAAVLVKLGNPPNMGFCIACFQRDIAGAIGLHRAGIVQYMRPEIIGIVLGALLTSLFAGEFRSRGGSATLVRFIMGIFMMIGALVFLGCPLRDVLRMAGG
;
A
#
# COMPACT_ATOMS: atom_id res chain seq x y z
N MET A 1 29.56 14.86 -5.57
CA MET A 1 28.43 13.90 -5.58
C MET A 1 27.41 14.42 -6.57
N ASP A 2 27.04 13.63 -7.58
CA ASP A 2 26.16 14.09 -8.67
C ASP A 2 24.80 14.58 -8.14
N ARG A 3 24.22 15.62 -8.78
CA ARG A 3 22.91 16.18 -8.43
C ARG A 3 21.83 15.09 -8.30
N THR A 4 21.85 14.10 -9.19
CA THR A 4 20.94 12.96 -9.19
C THR A 4 21.07 12.10 -7.93
N LYS A 5 22.29 11.85 -7.45
CA LYS A 5 22.54 11.08 -6.22
C LYS A 5 21.99 11.81 -5.00
N TRP A 6 22.09 13.14 -5.00
CA TRP A 6 21.54 13.97 -3.94
C TRP A 6 20.01 13.94 -3.91
N PHE A 7 19.36 14.03 -5.09
CA PHE A 7 17.90 13.87 -5.20
C PHE A 7 17.41 12.51 -4.72
N ILE A 8 18.08 11.42 -5.11
CA ILE A 8 17.73 10.07 -4.65
C ILE A 8 17.82 9.97 -3.14
N LEU A 9 18.93 10.45 -2.55
CA LEU A 9 19.15 10.38 -1.11
C LEU A 9 18.11 11.17 -0.33
N LEU A 10 17.74 12.36 -0.81
CA LEU A 10 16.74 13.20 -0.15
C LEU A 10 15.34 12.62 -0.25
N SER A 11 14.97 12.08 -1.42
CA SER A 11 13.68 11.41 -1.60
C SER A 11 13.54 10.17 -0.72
N GLY A 12 14.60 9.35 -0.62
CA GLY A 12 14.65 8.19 0.28
C GLY A 12 14.53 8.57 1.75
N LEU A 13 15.26 9.61 2.19
CA LEU A 13 15.18 10.09 3.57
C LEU A 13 13.78 10.63 3.90
N PHE A 14 13.18 11.38 2.97
CA PHE A 14 11.84 11.94 3.14
C PHE A 14 10.77 10.84 3.25
N ILE A 15 10.80 9.87 2.34
CA ILE A 15 9.86 8.73 2.35
C ILE A 15 10.07 7.87 3.60
N GLY A 16 11.33 7.62 3.99
CA GLY A 16 11.67 6.86 5.20
C GLY A 16 11.18 7.53 6.48
N ALA A 17 11.34 8.85 6.59
CA ALA A 17 10.84 9.62 7.73
C ALA A 17 9.31 9.55 7.83
N ILE A 18 8.61 9.70 6.70
CA ILE A 18 7.14 9.55 6.65
C ILE A 18 6.73 8.13 7.07
N ALA A 19 7.42 7.09 6.58
CA ALA A 19 7.11 5.71 6.91
C ALA A 19 7.26 5.45 8.42
N ALA A 20 8.32 5.94 9.06
CA ALA A 20 8.51 5.82 10.51
C ALA A 20 7.42 6.55 11.31
N VAL A 21 7.03 7.75 10.89
CA VAL A 21 5.94 8.52 11.52
C VAL A 21 4.60 7.78 11.40
N LEU A 22 4.30 7.20 10.24
CA LEU A 22 3.09 6.43 9.99
C LEU A 22 2.99 5.15 10.84
N VAL A 23 4.11 4.50 11.14
CA VAL A 23 4.14 3.33 12.04
C VAL A 23 3.79 3.73 13.46
N LYS A 24 4.32 4.87 13.93
CA LYS A 24 4.06 5.40 15.29
C LYS A 24 2.61 5.90 15.46
N LEU A 25 2.07 6.56 14.44
CA LEU A 25 0.69 7.10 14.44
C LEU A 25 -0.33 6.12 13.85
N GLY A 26 0.08 4.87 13.58
CA GLY A 26 -0.79 3.85 13.02
C GLY A 26 -1.94 3.51 13.95
N ASN A 27 -3.13 3.37 13.39
CA ASN A 27 -4.31 2.83 14.07
C ASN A 27 -4.53 1.43 13.51
N PRO A 28 -4.26 0.29 14.17
CA PRO A 28 -3.62 0.06 15.46
C PRO A 28 -2.09 0.33 15.47
N PRO A 29 -1.48 0.49 16.67
CA PRO A 29 -0.05 0.76 16.81
C PRO A 29 0.79 -0.32 16.14
N ASN A 30 1.90 0.06 15.49
CA ASN A 30 2.76 -0.83 14.67
C ASN A 30 2.09 -1.45 13.43
N MET A 31 0.94 -0.96 12.95
CA MET A 31 0.36 -1.43 11.68
C MET A 31 1.03 -0.83 10.44
N GLY A 32 1.52 0.42 10.52
CA GLY A 32 2.09 1.14 9.37
C GLY A 32 1.12 1.21 8.18
N PHE A 33 1.67 1.19 6.96
CA PHE A 33 0.89 1.22 5.71
C PHE A 33 0.72 -0.20 5.14
N CYS A 34 -0.48 -0.78 5.25
CA CYS A 34 -0.73 -2.17 4.84
C CYS A 34 -1.85 -2.33 3.82
N ILE A 35 -1.48 -2.38 2.53
CA ILE A 35 -2.43 -2.53 1.42
C ILE A 35 -3.25 -3.82 1.54
N ALA A 36 -2.63 -4.93 1.97
CA ALA A 36 -3.32 -6.21 2.09
C ALA A 36 -4.45 -6.16 3.14
N CYS A 37 -4.16 -5.63 4.33
CA CYS A 37 -5.16 -5.47 5.37
C CYS A 37 -6.20 -4.42 5.01
N PHE A 38 -5.82 -3.32 4.36
CA PHE A 38 -6.78 -2.29 3.95
C PHE A 38 -7.76 -2.81 2.90
N GLN A 39 -7.29 -3.62 1.95
CA GLN A 39 -8.16 -4.26 0.97
C GLN A 39 -9.13 -5.25 1.63
N ARG A 40 -8.67 -6.01 2.64
CA ARG A 40 -9.54 -6.85 3.46
C ARG A 40 -10.58 -6.00 4.19
N ASP A 41 -10.19 -4.88 4.79
CA ASP A 41 -11.10 -4.02 5.54
C ASP A 41 -12.17 -3.38 4.61
N ILE A 42 -11.77 -2.97 3.40
CA ILE A 42 -12.67 -2.51 2.33
C ILE A 42 -13.64 -3.63 1.90
N ALA A 43 -13.16 -4.87 1.72
CA ALA A 43 -14.02 -6.00 1.41
C ALA A 43 -15.04 -6.27 2.53
N GLY A 44 -14.68 -5.99 3.78
CA GLY A 44 -15.57 -6.04 4.93
C GLY A 44 -16.64 -4.94 4.89
N ALA A 45 -16.25 -3.72 4.53
CA ALA A 45 -17.16 -2.58 4.37
C ALA A 45 -18.18 -2.79 3.23
N ILE A 46 -17.81 -3.51 2.17
CA ILE A 46 -18.71 -3.87 1.05
C ILE A 46 -19.56 -5.11 1.38
N GLY A 47 -19.38 -5.72 2.57
CA GLY A 47 -20.19 -6.84 3.05
C GLY A 47 -19.76 -8.22 2.55
N LEU A 48 -18.56 -8.32 1.96
CA LEU A 48 -18.00 -9.58 1.44
C LEU A 48 -17.56 -10.54 2.56
N HIS A 49 -17.28 -10.00 3.75
CA HIS A 49 -17.10 -10.77 4.98
C HIS A 49 -17.68 -10.01 6.18
N ARG A 50 -18.00 -10.74 7.26
CA ARG A 50 -18.73 -10.23 8.44
C ARG A 50 -17.88 -10.23 9.73
N ALA A 51 -16.65 -9.70 9.66
CA ALA A 51 -15.83 -9.47 10.84
C ALA A 51 -16.00 -8.04 11.36
N GLY A 52 -16.86 -7.84 12.36
CA GLY A 52 -17.32 -6.50 12.79
C GLY A 52 -16.25 -5.50 13.23
N ILE A 53 -15.03 -5.95 13.55
CA ILE A 53 -13.90 -5.07 13.94
C ILE A 53 -13.24 -4.42 12.71
N VAL A 54 -13.41 -4.99 11.52
CA VAL A 54 -12.66 -4.65 10.30
C VAL A 54 -13.57 -4.29 9.12
N GLN A 55 -14.72 -3.68 9.39
CA GLN A 55 -15.69 -3.25 8.36
C GLN A 55 -15.70 -1.73 8.21
N TYR A 56 -14.56 -1.15 7.84
CA TYR A 56 -14.46 0.29 7.61
C TYR A 56 -13.64 0.55 6.36
N MET A 57 -14.04 1.59 5.61
CA MET A 57 -13.35 1.98 4.39
C MET A 57 -12.22 2.94 4.74
N ARG A 58 -10.98 2.48 4.57
CA ARG A 58 -9.79 3.30 4.78
C ARG A 58 -9.52 4.21 3.58
N PRO A 59 -9.49 5.54 3.75
CA PRO A 59 -9.26 6.47 2.65
C PRO A 59 -7.85 6.35 2.03
N GLU A 60 -6.92 5.65 2.66
CA GLU A 60 -5.53 5.47 2.23
C GLU A 60 -5.41 4.90 0.81
N ILE A 61 -6.15 3.84 0.48
CA ILE A 61 -6.10 3.22 -0.85
C ILE A 61 -6.66 4.17 -1.91
N ILE A 62 -7.78 4.82 -1.60
CA ILE A 62 -8.42 5.80 -2.48
C ILE A 62 -7.47 6.98 -2.72
N GLY A 63 -6.82 7.47 -1.67
CA GLY A 63 -5.84 8.54 -1.72
C GLY A 63 -4.63 8.19 -2.61
N ILE A 64 -4.09 6.97 -2.52
CA ILE A 64 -3.01 6.53 -3.41
C ILE A 64 -3.48 6.49 -4.87
N VAL A 65 -4.64 5.92 -5.13
CA VAL A 65 -5.14 5.77 -6.50
C VAL A 65 -5.41 7.14 -7.12
N LEU A 66 -6.08 8.05 -6.40
CA LEU A 66 -6.34 9.42 -6.86
C LEU A 66 -5.06 10.24 -6.97
N GLY A 67 -4.13 10.12 -6.02
CA GLY A 67 -2.84 10.81 -6.07
C GLY A 67 -1.97 10.36 -7.24
N ALA A 68 -1.92 9.05 -7.51
CA ALA A 68 -1.21 8.50 -8.67
C ALA A 68 -1.87 8.95 -9.99
N LEU A 69 -3.21 8.98 -10.03
CA LEU A 69 -3.94 9.47 -11.20
C LEU A 69 -3.63 10.95 -11.46
N LEU A 70 -3.77 11.81 -10.45
CA LEU A 70 -3.48 13.24 -10.57
C LEU A 70 -2.04 13.51 -10.99
N THR A 71 -1.07 12.85 -10.37
CA THR A 71 0.34 13.02 -10.75
C THR A 71 0.61 12.56 -12.18
N SER A 72 0.01 11.45 -12.62
CA SER A 72 0.15 10.98 -14.02
C SER A 72 -0.50 11.91 -15.05
N LEU A 73 -1.61 12.57 -14.69
CA LEU A 73 -2.28 13.57 -15.53
C LEU A 73 -1.43 14.84 -15.67
N PHE A 74 -0.92 15.37 -14.56
CA PHE A 74 -0.04 16.55 -14.58
C PHE A 74 1.29 16.29 -15.30
N ALA A 75 1.83 15.07 -15.18
CA ALA A 75 3.04 14.67 -15.89
C ALA A 75 2.79 14.38 -17.39
N GLY A 76 1.54 14.31 -17.85
CA GLY A 76 1.19 13.97 -19.24
C GLY A 76 1.49 12.52 -19.64
N GLU A 77 1.84 11.65 -18.68
CA GLU A 77 2.20 10.23 -18.92
C GLU A 77 1.02 9.28 -18.70
N PHE A 78 -0.20 9.80 -18.52
CA PHE A 78 -1.38 8.97 -18.38
C PHE A 78 -1.66 8.19 -19.68
N ARG A 79 -1.48 6.87 -19.64
CA ARG A 79 -1.80 5.96 -20.75
C ARG A 79 -2.64 4.80 -20.24
N SER A 80 -3.85 4.67 -20.79
CA SER A 80 -4.71 3.51 -20.55
C SER A 80 -4.09 2.28 -21.24
N ARG A 81 -3.52 1.36 -20.47
CA ARG A 81 -2.95 0.10 -20.97
C ARG A 81 -3.79 -1.08 -20.45
N GLY A 82 -4.35 -1.85 -21.38
CA GLY A 82 -4.92 -3.16 -21.07
C GLY A 82 -3.83 -4.19 -20.81
N GLY A 83 -3.97 -5.02 -19.78
CA GLY A 83 -2.99 -6.07 -19.47
C GLY A 83 -3.03 -7.23 -20.47
N SER A 84 -1.87 -7.68 -20.93
CA SER A 84 -1.74 -8.81 -21.88
C SER A 84 -2.12 -10.18 -21.30
N ALA A 85 -2.23 -10.31 -19.97
CA ALA A 85 -2.59 -11.56 -19.28
C ALA A 85 -3.39 -11.27 -18.00
N THR A 86 -4.65 -10.85 -18.14
CA THR A 86 -5.54 -10.52 -17.02
C THR A 86 -5.76 -11.70 -16.06
N LEU A 87 -5.99 -12.90 -16.58
CA LEU A 87 -6.23 -14.10 -15.77
C LEU A 87 -5.03 -14.48 -14.90
N VAL A 88 -3.82 -14.48 -15.47
CA VAL A 88 -2.58 -14.81 -14.73
C VAL A 88 -2.35 -13.81 -13.60
N ARG A 89 -2.53 -12.52 -13.88
CA ARG A 89 -2.40 -11.47 -12.86
C ARG A 89 -3.43 -11.60 -11.74
N PHE A 90 -4.66 -11.95 -12.08
CA PHE A 90 -5.70 -12.19 -11.08
C PHE A 90 -5.34 -13.35 -10.16
N ILE A 91 -4.91 -14.48 -10.73
CA ILE A 91 -4.47 -15.65 -9.96
C ILE A 91 -3.25 -15.31 -9.09
N MET A 92 -2.26 -14.58 -9.63
CA MET A 92 -1.12 -14.11 -8.83
C MET A 92 -1.53 -13.18 -7.68
N GLY A 93 -2.52 -12.31 -7.91
CA GLY A 93 -3.10 -11.46 -6.87
C GLY A 93 -3.72 -12.27 -5.74
N ILE A 94 -4.44 -13.36 -6.05
CA ILE A 94 -5.01 -14.27 -5.05
C ILE A 94 -3.89 -14.88 -4.20
N PHE A 95 -2.86 -15.46 -4.82
CA PHE A 95 -1.73 -16.05 -4.08
C PHE A 95 -0.98 -15.03 -3.22
N MET A 96 -0.75 -13.83 -3.76
CA MET A 96 -0.15 -12.72 -3.00
C MET A 96 -1.00 -12.40 -1.76
N MET A 97 -2.32 -12.35 -1.90
CA MET A 97 -3.21 -11.96 -0.80
C MET A 97 -3.33 -13.04 0.26
N ILE A 98 -3.36 -14.31 -0.14
CA ILE A 98 -3.28 -15.45 0.79
C ILE A 98 -1.96 -15.38 1.56
N GLY A 99 -0.83 -15.21 0.87
CA GLY A 99 0.48 -15.09 1.52
C GLY A 99 0.53 -13.93 2.52
N ALA A 100 0.12 -12.74 2.11
CA ALA A 100 0.14 -11.56 2.98
C ALA A 100 -0.75 -11.71 4.24
N LEU A 101 -1.90 -12.39 4.11
CA LEU A 101 -2.79 -12.63 5.25
C LEU A 101 -2.25 -13.71 6.20
N VAL A 102 -1.62 -14.76 5.67
CA VAL A 102 -0.98 -15.82 6.48
C VAL A 102 0.16 -15.27 7.32
N PHE A 103 0.99 -14.37 6.76
CA PHE A 103 2.09 -13.74 7.48
C PHE A 103 1.69 -12.50 8.30
N LEU A 104 0.40 -12.16 8.34
CA LEU A 104 -0.18 -10.98 9.00
C LEU A 104 0.42 -9.64 8.53
N GLY A 105 1.00 -9.60 7.33
CA GLY A 105 1.73 -8.44 6.82
C GLY A 105 1.78 -8.40 5.29
N CYS A 106 1.65 -7.19 4.75
CA CYS A 106 2.12 -6.92 3.39
C CYS A 106 3.65 -6.69 3.45
N PRO A 107 4.39 -6.81 2.32
CA PRO A 107 5.85 -6.67 2.33
C PRO A 107 6.33 -5.37 2.98
N LEU A 108 5.60 -4.27 2.81
CA LEU A 108 5.93 -3.01 3.45
C LEU A 108 5.70 -3.04 4.97
N ARG A 109 4.57 -3.59 5.43
CA ARG A 109 4.28 -3.73 6.86
C ARG A 109 5.26 -4.66 7.54
N ASP A 110 5.65 -5.76 6.90
CA ASP A 110 6.60 -6.70 7.49
C ASP A 110 7.99 -6.09 7.63
N VAL A 111 8.47 -5.34 6.63
CA VAL A 111 9.74 -4.61 6.73
C VAL A 111 9.68 -3.57 7.85
N LEU A 112 8.60 -2.79 7.93
CA LEU A 112 8.43 -1.78 8.98
C LEU A 112 8.30 -2.39 10.39
N ARG A 113 7.65 -3.56 10.50
CA ARG A 113 7.52 -4.30 11.75
C ARG A 113 8.86 -4.87 12.20
N MET A 114 9.62 -5.51 11.30
CA MET A 114 10.96 -6.01 11.60
C MET A 114 11.93 -4.88 11.97
N ALA A 115 11.79 -3.70 11.35
CA ALA A 115 12.59 -2.53 11.69
C ALA A 115 12.22 -1.92 13.06
N GLY A 116 11.01 -2.18 13.58
CA GLY A 116 10.53 -1.67 14.86
C GLY A 116 10.91 -2.48 16.10
N GLY A 117 11.45 -3.69 15.91
CA GLY A 117 11.74 -4.66 17.00
C GLY A 117 10.64 -5.69 17.15
#